data_AF-A0A832H2P0-F1
#
_entry.id   AF-A0A832H2P0-F1
#
_cell.length_a   1.000
_cell.length_b   1.000
_cell.length_c   1.000
_cell.angle_alpha   90.00
_cell.angle_beta   90.00
_cell.angle_gamma   90.00
#
_symmetry.space_group_name_H-M   'P 1'
#
loop_
_entity.id
_entity.type
_entity.pdbx_description
1 polymer ?
#
loop_
_entity_poly.entity_id
_entity_poly.type
_entity_poly.pdbx_seq_one_letter_code
_entity_poly.pdbx_strand_id
1 'polypeptide(L)' 'MALKSTAEAGSPLYLDVPETNRTAVNLAEKYGMKMVFETARMYTQTCPDLPCDRWYGVTTFELG' A
#
# COMPACT_ATOMS: atom_id res chain seq x y z
N MET A 1 -10.26 13.42 -3.13
CA MET A 1 -9.89 13.08 -1.73
C MET A 1 -8.91 14.13 -1.24
N ALA A 2 -8.97 14.52 0.03
CA ALA A 2 -8.04 15.47 0.64
C ALA A 2 -7.19 14.73 1.69
N LEU A 3 -5.93 15.12 1.84
CA LEU A 3 -5.07 14.63 2.91
C LEU A 3 -5.66 15.03 4.26
N LYS A 4 -5.84 14.05 5.16
CA LYS A 4 -6.33 14.26 6.53
C LYS A 4 -5.30 13.75 7.52
N SER A 5 -5.08 14.51 8.60
CA SER A 5 -4.21 14.08 9.71
C SER A 5 -4.90 13.08 10.67
N THR A 6 -6.23 13.00 10.62
CA THR A 6 -7.04 12.13 11.47
C THR A 6 -8.20 11.51 10.69
N ALA A 7 -8.63 10.34 11.14
CA ALA A 7 -9.87 9.69 10.72
C ALA A 7 -10.84 9.61 11.91
N GLU A 8 -12.14 9.46 11.64
CA GLU A 8 -13.12 9.26 12.70
C GLU A 8 -12.90 7.91 13.38
N ALA A 9 -13.02 7.89 14.71
CA ALA A 9 -12.88 6.65 15.47
C ALA A 9 -13.92 5.62 15.02
N GLY A 10 -13.46 4.40 14.71
CA GLY A 10 -14.31 3.31 14.24
C GLY A 10 -14.65 3.34 12.75
N SER A 11 -14.24 4.39 12.01
CA SER A 11 -14.38 4.38 10.54
C SER A 11 -13.39 3.38 9.91
N PRO A 12 -13.78 2.69 8.82
CA PRO A 12 -12.88 1.78 8.14
C PRO A 12 -11.73 2.56 7.48
N LEU A 13 -10.50 2.09 7.71
CA LEU A 13 -9.29 2.60 7.08
C LEU A 13 -8.72 1.54 6.15
N TYR A 14 -8.42 1.96 4.92
CA TYR A 14 -7.81 1.11 3.90
C TYR A 14 -6.42 1.65 3.57
N LEU A 15 -5.48 0.74 3.35
CA LEU A 15 -4.12 1.06 2.99
C LEU A 15 -3.68 0.06 1.90
N ASP A 16 -3.29 0.59 0.75
CA ASP A 16 -2.70 -0.22 -0.31
C ASP A 16 -1.22 -0.39 0.01
N VAL A 17 -0.80 -1.62 0.34
CA VAL A 17 0.58 -1.90 0.79
C VAL A 17 1.34 -2.66 -0.29
N PRO A 18 2.56 -2.23 -0.69
CA PRO A 18 3.38 -3.02 -1.59
C PRO A 18 3.85 -4.31 -0.88
N GLU A 19 3.41 -5.47 -1.38
CA GLU A 19 3.75 -6.78 -0.79
C GLU A 19 5.27 -7.02 -0.73
N THR A 20 6.01 -6.47 -1.69
CA THR A 20 7.48 -6.53 -1.75
C THR A 20 8.16 -5.78 -0.60
N ASN A 21 7.46 -4.85 0.05
CA ASN A 21 7.93 -4.16 1.25
C ASN A 21 7.42 -4.86 2.51
N ARG A 22 8.20 -5.82 3.02
CA ARG A 22 7.89 -6.56 4.26
C ARG A 22 7.70 -5.65 5.47
N THR A 23 8.39 -4.51 5.56
CA THR A 23 8.21 -3.58 6.67
C THR A 23 6.84 -2.91 6.62
N ALA A 24 6.35 -2.57 5.44
CA ALA A 24 5.00 -2.02 5.27
C ALA A 24 3.91 -3.07 5.55
N VAL A 25 4.12 -4.32 5.14
CA VAL A 25 3.20 -5.44 5.47
C VAL A 25 3.12 -5.65 6.98
N ASN A 26 4.26 -5.75 7.66
CA ASN A 26 4.32 -5.90 9.12
C ASN A 26 3.62 -4.76 9.86
N LEU A 27 3.66 -3.53 9.31
CA LEU A 27 2.94 -2.39 9.87
C LEU A 27 1.42 -2.60 9.83
N ALA A 28 0.88 -3.04 8.69
CA ALA A 28 -0.54 -3.33 8.55
C ALA A 28 -0.99 -4.47 9.48
N GLU A 29 -0.21 -5.55 9.55
CA GLU A 29 -0.47 -6.70 10.44
C GLU A 29 -0.42 -6.29 11.91
N LYS A 30 0.54 -5.46 12.32
CA LYS A 30 0.66 -4.95 13.69
C LYS A 30 -0.60 -4.20 14.16
N TYR A 31 -1.31 -3.54 13.25
CA TYR A 31 -2.58 -2.86 13.54
C TYR A 31 -3.82 -3.72 13.30
N GLY A 32 -3.66 -5.03 13.06
CA GLY A 32 -4.76 -5.97 12.88
C GLY A 32 -5.54 -5.75 11.59
N MET A 33 -4.93 -5.11 10.58
CA MET A 33 -5.55 -4.95 9.27
C MET A 33 -5.67 -6.30 8.58
N LYS A 34 -6.69 -6.44 7.72
CA LYS A 34 -6.93 -7.66 6.94
C LYS A 34 -6.80 -7.34 5.46
N MET A 35 -6.23 -8.28 4.70
CA MET A 35 -6.18 -8.19 3.25
C MET A 35 -7.62 -8.19 2.70
N VAL A 36 -7.90 -7.24 1.80
CA VAL A 36 -9.21 -7.09 1.15
C VAL A 36 -9.14 -7.63 -0.28
N PHE A 37 -8.07 -7.30 -1.01
CA PHE A 37 -7.73 -7.84 -2.31
C PHE A 37 -6.23 -7.64 -2.58
N GLU A 38 -5.75 -8.24 -3.66
CA GLU A 38 -4.38 -8.12 -4.15
C GLU A 38 -4.37 -7.64 -5.60
N THR A 39 -3.34 -6.90 -5.98
CA THR A 39 -3.08 -6.48 -7.35
C THR A 39 -1.60 -6.58 -7.66
N ALA A 40 -1.25 -6.73 -8.93
CA ALA A 40 0.14 -6.83 -9.37
C ALA A 40 0.51 -5.61 -10.22
N ARG A 41 1.65 -4.99 -9.91
CA ARG A 41 2.29 -4.05 -10.85
C ARG A 41 2.98 -4.85 -11.94
N MET A 42 2.55 -4.65 -13.19
CA MET A 42 3.07 -5.36 -14.35
C MET A 42 3.93 -4.44 -15.22
N TYR A 43 4.98 -5.01 -15.82
CA TYR A 43 5.83 -4.35 -16.79
C TYR A 43 5.85 -5.18 -18.08
N THR A 44 5.72 -4.53 -19.23
CA THR A 44 5.83 -5.22 -20.54
C THR A 44 7.27 -5.61 -20.87
N GLN A 45 8.23 -4.97 -20.21
CA GLN A 45 9.66 -5.26 -20.27
C GLN A 45 10.17 -5.65 -18.89
N THR A 46 11.48 -5.66 -18.71
CA THR A 46 12.10 -5.88 -17.40
C THR A 46 11.58 -4.86 -16.38
N CYS A 47 11.31 -5.35 -15.16
CA CYS A 47 10.98 -4.48 -14.04
C CYS A 47 12.12 -3.47 -13.81
N PRO A 48 11.85 -2.16 -13.76
CA PRO A 48 12.85 -1.16 -13.45
C PRO A 48 13.36 -1.31 -12.02
N ASP A 49 14.60 -0.89 -11.77
CA ASP A 49 15.15 -0.82 -10.42
C ASP A 49 14.47 0.30 -9.63
N LEU A 50 13.62 -0.08 -8.68
CA LEU A 50 12.79 0.83 -7.89
C LEU A 50 13.06 0.62 -6.40
N PRO A 51 13.08 1.70 -5.59
CA PRO A 51 13.28 1.61 -4.15
C PRO A 51 11.98 1.21 -3.43
N CYS A 52 11.44 0.03 -3.75
CA CYS A 52 10.18 -0.48 -3.21
C CYS A 52 10.18 -0.59 -1.69
N ASP A 53 11.35 -0.79 -1.07
CA ASP A 53 11.58 -0.81 0.37
C ASP A 53 11.22 0.53 1.07
N ARG A 54 11.18 1.63 0.30
CA ARG A 54 10.80 2.96 0.79
C ARG A 54 9.32 3.27 0.61
N TRP A 55 8.57 2.43 -0.10
CA TRP A 55 7.17 2.69 -0.43
C TRP A 55 6.26 1.95 0.55
N TYR A 56 5.40 2.72 1.22
CA TYR A 56 4.41 2.18 2.17
C TYR A 56 2.99 2.20 1.60
N GLY A 57 2.82 2.76 0.40
CA GLY A 57 1.61 2.66 -0.37
C GLY A 57 1.74 3.25 -1.77
N VAL A 58 0.70 3.05 -2.57
CA VAL A 58 0.55 3.61 -3.91
C VAL A 58 -0.38 4.82 -3.87
N THR A 59 -0.21 5.75 -4.80
CA THR A 59 -1.09 6.92 -4.87
C THR A 59 -2.45 6.55 -5.46
N THR A 60 -2.41 5.82 -6.58
CA THR A 60 -3.58 5.20 -7.24
C THR A 60 -3.14 3.93 -7.97
N PHE A 61 -4.06 3.04 -8.34
CA PHE A 61 -3.71 1.86 -9.13
C PHE A 61 -3.45 2.16 -10.61
N GLU A 62 -4.11 3.18 -11.15
CA GLU A 62 -4.00 3.58 -12.55
C GLU A 62 -2.69 4.28 -12.86
N LEU A 63 -2.16 5.04 -11.89
CA LEU A 63 -0.95 5.85 -12.06
C LEU A 63 0.27 5.23 -11.36
N GLY A 64 0.03 4.44 -10.31
CA GLY A 64 1.07 3.86 -9.47
C GLY A 64 1.54 4.77 -8.35
#